data_AF-A0A066T8K1-F1
#
_entry.id   AF-A0A066T8K1-F1
#
_cell.length_a   1.000
_cell.length_b   1.000
_cell.length_c   1.000
_cell.angle_alpha   90.00
_cell.angle_beta   90.00
_cell.angle_gamma   90.00
#
_symmetry.space_group_name_H-M   'P 1'
#
loop_
_entity.id
_entity.type
_entity.pdbx_description
1 polymer ?
#
loop_
_entity_poly.entity_id
_entity_poly.type
_entity_poly.pdbx_seq_one_letter_code
_entity_poly.pdbx_strand_id
1 'polypeptide(L)'
;MEYTVKNINVDGYYSDNKGNLVFAPKNLHNVTVNFVGNNNKLIIADTSNIHNINFDFPSHNAVILIGENGNLSGQIRAGYHCYINIGDNVTCTNKIYITSAEKTKIIIGDDCMFSTGNQIRSDDAHAIYDVNTGKRVNKSKDIIIGEHVWFAFNSVVLSGGQIGEGSVVGFASIVKGKYLNNCIIVGSPARSTKHNIAWERPNVMLCEPWIRNHQNQIKSKKEYWNKTIKSKPIYVGQGVFHNIHKLNPFEDPIDKTKHHPYVELYNIFLQENKIYLKGIAAIIGIPCPEYSPCINNYLLFINENSCYSKQLAKFSDPNISRKLFNGDYISYDKAGMSTFRNEGLSINDIPDGTYKLEIKLTFNKLEYYSDLKSEDFKESFYQNDELILKLYVIQDIVYFEKTTKTLI
;
A
#
# COMPACT_ATOMS: atom_id res chain seq x y z
N MET A 1 -9.91 -10.39 -31.80
CA MET A 1 -10.64 -10.58 -30.54
C MET A 1 -11.44 -9.33 -30.29
N GLU A 2 -12.76 -9.39 -30.33
CA GLU A 2 -13.61 -8.26 -29.97
C GLU A 2 -13.50 -8.03 -28.46
N TYR A 3 -12.99 -6.88 -28.06
CA TYR A 3 -13.03 -6.45 -26.67
C TYR A 3 -14.48 -6.00 -26.38
N THR A 4 -15.29 -6.91 -25.84
CA THR A 4 -16.65 -6.55 -25.42
C THR A 4 -16.54 -5.60 -24.23
N VAL A 5 -16.97 -4.35 -24.43
CA VAL A 5 -17.00 -3.31 -23.40
C VAL A 5 -18.18 -3.61 -22.47
N LYS A 6 -17.89 -4.04 -21.24
CA LYS A 6 -18.91 -4.25 -20.20
C LYS A 6 -18.82 -3.12 -19.20
N ASN A 7 -19.84 -2.28 -19.16
CA ASN A 7 -19.98 -1.28 -18.10
C ASN A 7 -20.54 -1.98 -16.85
N ILE A 8 -19.73 -2.10 -15.81
CA ILE A 8 -20.04 -2.85 -14.59
C ILE A 8 -20.43 -1.84 -13.51
N ASN A 9 -21.58 -2.03 -12.90
CA ASN A 9 -21.92 -1.29 -11.68
C ASN A 9 -21.04 -1.80 -10.54
N VAL A 10 -20.34 -0.89 -9.86
CA VAL A 10 -19.46 -1.23 -8.76
C VAL A 10 -20.28 -1.38 -7.49
N ASP A 11 -20.34 -2.59 -6.96
CA ASP A 11 -21.00 -2.90 -5.68
C ASP A 11 -20.23 -4.02 -4.97
N GLY A 12 -19.42 -3.67 -3.97
CA GLY A 12 -18.62 -4.66 -3.26
C GLY A 12 -17.44 -5.20 -4.09
N TYR A 13 -17.46 -6.51 -4.31
CA TYR A 13 -16.38 -7.26 -4.96
C TYR A 13 -16.74 -7.63 -6.40
N TYR A 14 -15.76 -7.55 -7.30
CA TYR A 14 -15.86 -8.08 -8.66
C TYR A 14 -14.52 -8.67 -9.10
N SER A 15 -14.56 -9.82 -9.76
CA SER A 15 -13.43 -10.41 -10.49
C SER A 15 -13.88 -11.01 -11.82
N ASP A 16 -12.95 -11.10 -12.79
CA ASP A 16 -13.18 -11.78 -14.07
C ASP A 16 -12.04 -12.74 -14.45
N ASN A 17 -12.25 -13.53 -15.51
CA ASN A 17 -11.25 -14.46 -16.03
C ASN A 17 -10.06 -13.79 -16.75
N LYS A 18 -10.09 -12.46 -16.90
CA LYS A 18 -9.00 -11.65 -17.44
C LYS A 18 -8.15 -11.03 -16.34
N GLY A 19 -8.39 -11.40 -15.08
CA GLY A 19 -7.65 -10.90 -13.91
C GLY A 19 -8.01 -9.47 -13.52
N ASN A 20 -9.09 -8.91 -14.07
CA ASN A 20 -9.59 -7.62 -13.60
C ASN A 20 -10.27 -7.79 -12.24
N LEU A 21 -10.10 -6.78 -11.39
CA LEU A 21 -10.50 -6.85 -9.98
C LEU A 21 -11.06 -5.52 -9.50
N VAL A 22 -12.12 -5.60 -8.71
CA VAL A 22 -12.67 -4.46 -7.97
C VAL A 22 -12.88 -4.87 -6.53
N PHE A 23 -12.39 -4.03 -5.62
CA PHE A 23 -12.78 -4.01 -4.22
C PHE A 23 -13.36 -2.64 -3.92
N ALA A 24 -14.59 -2.59 -3.42
CA ALA A 24 -15.28 -1.35 -3.12
C ALA A 24 -16.31 -1.53 -2.00
N PRO A 25 -16.78 -0.44 -1.38
CA PRO A 25 -17.95 -0.47 -0.52
C PRO A 25 -19.19 -1.02 -1.24
N LYS A 26 -20.14 -1.55 -0.48
CA LYS A 26 -21.47 -1.88 -0.99
C LYS A 26 -22.36 -0.64 -1.11
N ASN A 27 -23.37 -0.70 -1.97
CA ASN A 27 -24.39 0.34 -2.16
C ASN A 27 -23.85 1.69 -2.67
N LEU A 28 -22.84 1.67 -3.53
CA LEU A 28 -22.36 2.88 -4.18
C LEU A 28 -23.40 3.44 -5.18
N HIS A 29 -23.57 4.75 -5.19
CA HIS A 29 -24.58 5.40 -6.02
C HIS A 29 -24.00 5.82 -7.38
N ASN A 30 -24.45 5.15 -8.46
CA ASN A 30 -24.07 5.47 -9.83
C ASN A 30 -22.54 5.48 -10.02
N VAL A 31 -21.91 4.40 -9.56
CA VAL A 31 -20.48 4.15 -9.71
C VAL A 31 -20.28 3.02 -10.69
N THR A 32 -19.56 3.28 -11.77
CA THR A 32 -19.35 2.30 -12.84
C THR A 32 -17.88 2.10 -13.13
N VAL A 33 -17.52 0.89 -13.56
CA VAL A 33 -16.18 0.55 -14.03
C VAL A 33 -16.27 -0.14 -15.38
N ASN A 34 -15.37 0.23 -16.27
CA ASN A 34 -15.28 -0.30 -17.61
C ASN A 34 -13.88 -0.88 -17.84
N PHE A 35 -13.78 -2.20 -17.92
CA PHE A 35 -12.56 -2.91 -18.27
C PHE A 35 -12.55 -3.28 -19.75
N VAL A 36 -11.62 -2.70 -20.50
CA VAL A 36 -11.33 -3.12 -21.88
C VAL A 36 -10.21 -4.16 -21.89
N GLY A 37 -9.12 -3.91 -21.14
CA GLY A 37 -7.98 -4.82 -21.05
C GLY A 37 -8.04 -5.80 -19.87
N ASN A 38 -6.87 -6.24 -19.43
CA ASN A 38 -6.68 -7.37 -18.51
C ASN A 38 -5.87 -6.93 -17.29
N ASN A 39 -5.98 -7.68 -16.19
CA ASN A 39 -5.18 -7.50 -14.97
C ASN A 39 -5.27 -6.10 -14.36
N ASN A 40 -6.40 -5.41 -14.53
CA ASN A 40 -6.62 -4.10 -13.96
C ASN A 40 -7.21 -4.19 -12.56
N LYS A 41 -6.90 -3.24 -11.69
CA LYS A 41 -7.35 -3.24 -10.30
C LYS A 41 -7.95 -1.90 -9.93
N LEU A 42 -9.16 -1.92 -9.40
CA LEU A 42 -9.81 -0.79 -8.74
C LEU A 42 -10.00 -1.13 -7.26
N ILE A 43 -9.45 -0.33 -6.36
CA ILE A 43 -9.60 -0.53 -4.92
C ILE A 43 -10.09 0.78 -4.30
N ILE A 44 -11.23 0.70 -3.63
CA ILE A 44 -11.88 1.81 -2.93
C ILE A 44 -12.05 1.39 -1.48
N ALA A 45 -11.55 2.19 -0.54
CA ALA A 45 -11.70 1.90 0.88
C ALA A 45 -13.19 1.93 1.33
N ASP A 46 -13.56 1.06 2.27
CA ASP A 46 -14.95 0.83 2.70
C ASP A 46 -15.67 2.06 3.28
N THR A 47 -14.92 3.03 3.81
CA THR A 47 -15.48 4.25 4.41
C THR A 47 -15.73 5.37 3.39
N SER A 48 -15.34 5.18 2.13
CA SER A 48 -15.44 6.23 1.11
C SER A 48 -16.82 6.29 0.48
N ASN A 49 -17.39 7.50 0.45
CA ASN A 49 -18.67 7.80 -0.17
C ASN A 49 -18.48 8.27 -1.61
N ILE A 50 -18.19 7.31 -2.49
CA ILE A 50 -17.98 7.54 -3.92
C ILE A 50 -19.32 7.49 -4.66
N HIS A 51 -19.58 8.48 -5.52
CA HIS A 51 -20.85 8.57 -6.23
C HIS A 51 -20.70 9.26 -7.58
N ASN A 52 -21.57 8.92 -8.54
CA ASN A 52 -21.60 9.55 -9.87
C ASN A 52 -20.21 9.59 -10.54
N ILE A 53 -19.48 8.47 -10.49
CA ILE A 53 -18.12 8.36 -11.04
C ILE A 53 -18.02 7.18 -12.00
N ASN A 54 -17.29 7.37 -13.09
CA ASN A 54 -16.93 6.30 -14.02
C ASN A 54 -15.41 6.04 -13.99
N PHE A 55 -15.03 4.77 -13.86
CA PHE A 55 -13.66 4.30 -13.94
C PHE A 55 -13.40 3.60 -15.27
N ASP A 56 -12.51 4.14 -16.09
CA ASP A 56 -12.17 3.58 -17.39
C ASP A 56 -10.77 2.96 -17.40
N PHE A 57 -10.70 1.67 -17.72
CA PHE A 57 -9.48 0.91 -17.90
C PHE A 57 -9.35 0.47 -19.38
N PRO A 58 -8.90 1.37 -20.27
CA PRO A 58 -8.81 1.10 -21.71
C PRO A 58 -7.72 0.09 -22.10
N SER A 59 -6.90 -0.40 -21.17
CA SER A 59 -5.75 -1.26 -21.45
C SER A 59 -5.45 -2.20 -20.27
N HIS A 60 -4.21 -2.69 -20.15
CA HIS A 60 -3.81 -3.72 -19.20
C HIS A 60 -3.00 -3.19 -18.02
N ASN A 61 -3.02 -3.94 -16.91
CA ASN A 61 -2.14 -3.77 -15.75
C ASN A 61 -2.23 -2.39 -15.08
N ALA A 62 -3.35 -1.68 -15.23
CA ALA A 62 -3.55 -0.40 -14.55
C ALA A 62 -4.12 -0.61 -13.14
N VAL A 63 -3.76 0.29 -12.23
CA VAL A 63 -4.21 0.24 -10.84
C VAL A 63 -4.75 1.62 -10.43
N ILE A 64 -5.95 1.65 -9.88
CA ILE A 64 -6.56 2.83 -9.27
C ILE A 64 -6.86 2.50 -7.82
N LEU A 65 -6.35 3.34 -6.91
CA LEU A 65 -6.57 3.21 -5.47
C LEU A 65 -7.21 4.50 -4.92
N ILE A 66 -8.20 4.34 -4.05
CA ILE A 66 -8.89 5.44 -3.36
C ILE A 66 -8.90 5.16 -1.85
N GLY A 67 -8.34 6.09 -1.08
CA GLY A 67 -8.24 6.06 0.38
C GLY A 67 -9.59 6.20 1.08
N GLU A 68 -9.56 6.27 2.41
CA GLU A 68 -10.72 6.37 3.31
C GLU A 68 -11.42 7.72 3.27
N ASN A 69 -12.70 7.74 3.63
CA ASN A 69 -13.53 8.95 3.79
C ASN A 69 -13.52 9.87 2.55
N GLY A 70 -13.23 9.30 1.37
CA GLY A 70 -13.25 10.00 0.11
C GLY A 70 -14.67 10.41 -0.26
N ASN A 71 -14.82 11.59 -0.84
CA ASN A 71 -16.08 12.07 -1.40
C ASN A 71 -15.80 12.55 -2.83
N LEU A 72 -15.96 11.66 -3.80
CA LEU A 72 -15.52 11.88 -5.18
C LEU A 72 -16.63 11.58 -6.18
N SER A 73 -16.66 12.37 -7.26
CA SER A 73 -17.50 12.20 -8.44
C SER A 73 -16.74 12.60 -9.71
N GLY A 74 -17.17 12.10 -10.87
CA GLY A 74 -16.58 12.48 -12.17
C GLY A 74 -16.10 11.31 -13.02
N GLN A 75 -14.86 11.36 -13.53
CA GLN A 75 -14.31 10.31 -14.37
C GLN A 75 -12.82 10.10 -14.09
N ILE A 76 -12.40 8.85 -13.95
CA ILE A 76 -11.00 8.48 -13.74
C ILE A 76 -10.62 7.42 -14.78
N ARG A 77 -9.59 7.70 -15.58
CA ARG A 77 -9.11 6.82 -16.65
C ARG A 77 -7.65 6.44 -16.41
N ALA A 78 -7.35 5.13 -16.43
CA ALA A 78 -6.01 4.59 -16.25
C ALA A 78 -5.60 3.70 -17.42
N GLY A 79 -4.64 4.16 -18.23
CA GLY A 79 -4.11 3.43 -19.38
C GLY A 79 -3.12 2.31 -19.02
N TYR A 80 -2.39 1.83 -20.02
CA TYR A 80 -1.44 0.71 -19.88
C TYR A 80 -0.40 0.95 -18.78
N HIS A 81 -0.31 0.04 -17.80
CA HIS A 81 0.57 0.13 -16.61
C HIS A 81 0.49 1.48 -15.88
N CYS A 82 -0.65 2.15 -15.93
CA CYS A 82 -0.81 3.40 -15.20
C CYS A 82 -1.18 3.13 -13.74
N TYR A 83 -0.75 4.04 -12.86
CA TYR A 83 -1.01 3.94 -11.43
C TYR A 83 -1.61 5.26 -10.93
N ILE A 84 -2.83 5.21 -10.40
CA ILE A 84 -3.51 6.37 -9.82
C ILE A 84 -3.75 6.07 -8.34
N ASN A 85 -3.20 6.92 -7.47
CA ASN A 85 -3.39 6.83 -6.03
C ASN A 85 -4.03 8.12 -5.52
N ILE A 86 -5.19 8.00 -4.90
CA ILE A 86 -5.90 9.10 -4.24
C ILE A 86 -5.94 8.81 -2.75
N GLY A 87 -5.35 9.72 -1.96
CA GLY A 87 -5.24 9.61 -0.51
C GLY A 87 -6.55 9.66 0.26
N ASP A 88 -6.43 9.68 1.58
CA ASP A 88 -7.57 9.71 2.50
C ASP A 88 -8.18 11.10 2.57
N ASN A 89 -9.48 11.19 2.90
CA ASN A 89 -10.21 12.44 3.09
C ASN A 89 -10.16 13.38 1.88
N VAL A 90 -9.91 12.85 0.68
CA VAL A 90 -9.94 13.64 -0.56
C VAL A 90 -11.39 13.85 -0.97
N THR A 91 -11.77 15.12 -1.15
CA THR A 91 -13.14 15.50 -1.46
C THR A 91 -13.21 16.33 -2.74
N CYS A 92 -14.26 16.19 -3.52
CA CYS A 92 -14.62 17.14 -4.57
C CYS A 92 -16.01 17.71 -4.34
N THR A 93 -16.22 18.97 -4.72
CA THR A 93 -17.58 19.57 -4.69
C THR A 93 -18.46 19.00 -5.80
N ASN A 94 -17.88 18.80 -6.99
CA ASN A 94 -18.54 18.23 -8.16
C ASN A 94 -17.49 17.49 -9.00
N LYS A 95 -17.93 16.96 -10.15
CA LYS A 95 -17.15 16.15 -11.09
C LYS A 95 -15.72 16.67 -11.31
N ILE A 96 -14.75 15.78 -11.09
CA ILE A 96 -13.35 15.94 -11.47
C ILE A 96 -12.97 14.92 -12.55
N TYR A 97 -11.88 15.19 -13.27
CA TYR A 97 -11.41 14.34 -14.36
C TYR A 97 -9.94 14.00 -14.16
N ILE A 98 -9.63 12.71 -14.05
CA ILE A 98 -8.25 12.23 -13.90
C ILE A 98 -7.96 11.30 -15.07
N THR A 99 -6.87 11.55 -15.78
CA THR A 99 -6.44 10.69 -16.89
C THR A 99 -4.96 10.43 -16.80
N SER A 100 -4.62 9.14 -16.75
CA SER A 100 -3.26 8.65 -16.80
C SER A 100 -3.05 7.75 -18.00
N ALA A 101 -1.96 7.98 -18.74
CA ALA A 101 -1.55 7.14 -19.86
C ALA A 101 -0.03 6.90 -19.85
N GLU A 102 0.43 6.03 -20.76
CA GLU A 102 1.86 5.81 -21.03
C GLU A 102 2.70 5.40 -19.81
N LYS A 103 2.18 4.49 -18.97
CA LYS A 103 2.86 3.94 -17.79
C LYS A 103 3.21 4.99 -16.73
N THR A 104 2.49 6.10 -16.70
CA THR A 104 2.71 7.17 -15.70
C THR A 104 1.99 6.89 -14.39
N LYS A 105 2.39 7.65 -13.37
CA LYS A 105 1.78 7.66 -12.04
C LYS A 105 1.11 9.01 -11.77
N ILE A 106 -0.07 8.98 -11.16
CA ILE A 106 -0.72 10.16 -10.58
C ILE A 106 -0.93 9.89 -9.10
N ILE A 107 -0.28 10.68 -8.26
CA ILE A 107 -0.37 10.56 -6.80
C ILE A 107 -0.99 11.83 -6.23
N ILE A 108 -2.08 11.68 -5.48
CA ILE A 108 -2.77 12.75 -4.75
C ILE A 108 -2.70 12.42 -3.26
N GLY A 109 -2.09 13.30 -2.48
CA GLY A 109 -1.98 13.15 -1.03
C GLY A 109 -3.31 13.33 -0.30
N ASP A 110 -3.27 13.03 0.99
CA ASP A 110 -4.42 13.06 1.89
C ASP A 110 -4.99 14.48 2.05
N ASP A 111 -6.25 14.58 2.46
CA ASP A 111 -6.96 15.81 2.79
C ASP A 111 -6.98 16.88 1.69
N CYS A 112 -6.80 16.49 0.42
CA CYS A 112 -6.98 17.41 -0.70
C CYS A 112 -8.46 17.80 -0.88
N MET A 113 -8.68 19.03 -1.35
CA MET A 113 -10.02 19.54 -1.64
C MET A 113 -10.09 20.04 -3.08
N PHE A 114 -10.92 19.40 -3.89
CA PHE A 114 -11.24 19.82 -5.24
C PHE A 114 -12.57 20.56 -5.27
N SER A 115 -12.63 21.61 -6.07
CA SER A 115 -13.88 22.29 -6.37
C SER A 115 -14.62 21.53 -7.47
N THR A 116 -15.03 22.22 -8.53
CA THR A 116 -15.76 21.65 -9.67
C THR A 116 -14.90 21.69 -10.92
N GLY A 117 -14.97 20.64 -11.74
CA GLY A 117 -14.41 20.61 -13.10
C GLY A 117 -12.89 20.58 -13.18
N ASN A 118 -12.22 20.25 -12.07
CA ASN A 118 -10.77 20.12 -12.05
C ASN A 118 -10.30 18.94 -12.91
N GLN A 119 -9.15 19.12 -13.57
CA GLN A 119 -8.55 18.08 -14.42
C GLN A 119 -7.11 17.78 -14.02
N ILE A 120 -6.75 16.50 -14.00
CA ILE A 120 -5.38 16.03 -13.76
C ILE A 120 -5.02 15.09 -14.90
N ARG A 121 -4.03 15.45 -15.72
CA ARG A 121 -3.72 14.77 -16.98
C ARG A 121 -2.22 14.53 -17.11
N SER A 122 -1.79 13.27 -17.01
CA SER A 122 -0.36 12.94 -17.12
C SER A 122 0.14 12.85 -18.56
N ASP A 123 -0.76 12.89 -19.55
CA ASP A 123 -0.48 12.78 -20.98
C ASP A 123 -1.19 13.86 -21.82
N ASP A 124 -0.70 14.03 -23.05
CA ASP A 124 -1.24 14.95 -24.06
C ASP A 124 -2.14 14.22 -25.09
N ALA A 125 -2.41 12.92 -24.90
CA ALA A 125 -3.08 11.99 -25.82
C ALA A 125 -2.40 11.74 -27.18
N HIS A 126 -1.77 12.74 -27.79
CA HIS A 126 -1.14 12.65 -29.11
C HIS A 126 0.35 12.97 -29.06
N ALA A 127 1.14 12.28 -29.89
CA ALA A 127 2.57 12.50 -29.98
C ALA A 127 2.91 13.79 -30.73
N ILE A 128 3.86 14.56 -30.19
CA ILE A 128 4.48 15.72 -30.82
C ILE A 128 5.93 15.36 -31.14
N TYR A 129 6.37 15.63 -32.36
CA TYR A 129 7.70 15.29 -32.84
C TYR A 129 8.53 16.54 -33.12
N ASP A 130 9.82 16.47 -32.79
CA ASP A 130 10.81 17.44 -33.25
C ASP A 130 11.12 17.17 -34.73
N VAL A 131 10.95 18.18 -35.57
CA VAL A 131 11.05 18.04 -37.03
C VAL A 131 12.49 17.83 -37.52
N ASN A 132 13.50 18.21 -36.74
CA ASN A 132 14.91 18.08 -37.13
C ASN A 132 15.45 16.68 -36.80
N THR A 133 15.02 16.12 -35.66
CA THR A 133 15.51 14.83 -35.15
C THR A 133 14.56 13.67 -35.40
N GLY A 134 13.29 13.95 -35.76
CA GLY A 134 12.22 12.96 -35.87
C GLY A 134 11.80 12.35 -34.53
N LYS A 135 12.34 12.81 -33.40
CA LYS A 135 12.10 12.22 -32.07
C LYS A 135 10.85 12.84 -31.43
N ARG A 136 10.07 12.01 -30.72
CA ARG A 136 8.95 12.49 -29.90
C ARG A 136 9.46 13.35 -28.73
N VAL A 137 8.85 14.51 -28.52
CA VAL A 137 9.26 15.50 -27.49
C VAL A 137 8.33 15.59 -26.28
N ASN A 138 7.08 15.14 -26.39
CA ASN A 138 6.09 15.22 -25.31
C ASN A 138 5.85 13.86 -24.65
N LYS A 139 6.92 13.26 -24.12
CA LYS A 139 6.79 12.05 -23.30
C LYS A 139 6.01 12.39 -22.03
N SER A 140 5.05 11.53 -21.68
CA SER A 140 4.26 11.66 -20.46
C SER A 140 5.15 11.54 -19.22
N LYS A 141 4.74 12.23 -18.16
CA LYS A 141 5.46 12.32 -16.88
C LYS A 141 4.48 12.21 -15.74
N ASP A 142 4.96 11.66 -14.64
CA ASP A 142 4.20 11.50 -13.41
C ASP A 142 3.70 12.85 -12.87
N ILE A 143 2.56 12.81 -12.19
CA ILE A 143 1.99 13.93 -11.45
C ILE A 143 1.99 13.59 -9.96
N ILE A 144 2.48 14.51 -9.14
CA ILE A 144 2.58 14.36 -7.69
C ILE A 144 1.94 15.57 -7.03
N ILE A 145 0.87 15.37 -6.28
CA ILE A 145 0.14 16.39 -5.53
C ILE A 145 0.28 16.04 -4.06
N GLY A 146 0.90 16.91 -3.28
CA GLY A 146 1.10 16.70 -1.85
C GLY A 146 -0.20 16.72 -1.06
N GLU A 147 -0.09 16.51 0.25
CA GLU A 147 -1.23 16.54 1.16
C GLU A 147 -1.86 17.93 1.27
N HIS A 148 -3.15 17.97 1.60
CA HIS A 148 -3.87 19.19 1.93
C HIS A 148 -3.67 20.28 0.85
N VAL A 149 -3.84 19.92 -0.42
CA VAL A 149 -3.85 20.87 -1.52
C VAL A 149 -5.29 21.23 -1.89
N TRP A 150 -5.58 22.51 -2.01
CA TRP A 150 -6.88 23.01 -2.45
C TRP A 150 -6.84 23.40 -3.92
N PHE A 151 -7.73 22.82 -4.72
CA PHE A 151 -7.96 23.19 -6.11
C PHE A 151 -9.28 23.96 -6.24
N ALA A 152 -9.17 25.23 -6.63
CA ALA A 152 -10.32 26.03 -7.01
C ALA A 152 -10.87 25.61 -8.38
N PHE A 153 -12.06 26.09 -8.70
CA PHE A 153 -12.86 25.74 -9.87
C PHE A 153 -12.06 25.71 -11.19
N ASN A 154 -12.26 24.65 -11.98
CA ASN A 154 -11.68 24.43 -13.31
C ASN A 154 -10.15 24.52 -13.43
N SER A 155 -9.41 24.33 -12.34
CA SER A 155 -7.94 24.23 -12.40
C SER A 155 -7.48 22.93 -13.06
N VAL A 156 -6.39 22.99 -13.82
CA VAL A 156 -5.81 21.87 -14.56
C VAL A 156 -4.38 21.62 -14.13
N VAL A 157 -4.02 20.36 -13.88
CA VAL A 157 -2.64 19.91 -13.68
C VAL A 157 -2.21 19.06 -14.87
N LEU A 158 -1.14 19.48 -15.53
CA LEU A 158 -0.59 18.81 -16.71
C LEU A 158 0.62 17.92 -16.36
N SER A 159 0.98 17.07 -17.31
CA SER A 159 2.12 16.16 -17.28
C SER A 159 3.38 16.75 -16.63
N GLY A 160 3.92 16.05 -15.61
CA GLY A 160 5.08 16.49 -14.84
C GLY A 160 4.77 17.53 -13.75
N GLY A 161 3.49 17.79 -13.47
CA GLY A 161 3.03 18.66 -12.39
C GLY A 161 3.40 18.11 -11.02
N GLN A 162 4.03 18.95 -10.20
CA GLN A 162 4.45 18.62 -8.85
C GLN A 162 4.02 19.76 -7.92
N ILE A 163 3.06 19.52 -7.02
CA ILE A 163 2.51 20.55 -6.12
C ILE A 163 2.82 20.17 -4.67
N GLY A 164 3.55 21.04 -3.95
CA GLY A 164 3.82 20.84 -2.53
C GLY A 164 2.57 20.99 -1.66
N GLU A 165 2.57 20.28 -0.54
CA GLU A 165 1.47 20.22 0.42
C GLU A 165 1.05 21.59 0.98
N GLY A 166 -0.21 21.71 1.44
CA GLY A 166 -0.75 22.95 1.99
C GLY A 166 -0.95 24.08 0.97
N SER A 167 -0.72 23.83 -0.32
CA SER A 167 -0.80 24.84 -1.38
C SER A 167 -2.23 25.02 -1.89
N VAL A 168 -2.48 26.15 -2.56
CA VAL A 168 -3.75 26.48 -3.20
C VAL A 168 -3.54 26.70 -4.68
N VAL A 169 -4.25 25.94 -5.53
CA VAL A 169 -4.34 26.16 -6.96
C VAL A 169 -5.59 26.98 -7.25
N GLY A 170 -5.42 28.22 -7.69
CA GLY A 170 -6.54 29.14 -7.88
C GLY A 170 -7.31 28.92 -9.18
N PHE A 171 -8.45 29.61 -9.30
CA PHE A 171 -9.46 29.44 -10.34
C PHE A 171 -8.86 29.36 -11.75
N ALA A 172 -9.26 28.35 -12.52
CA ALA A 172 -8.89 28.13 -13.93
C ALA A 172 -7.37 28.16 -14.22
N SER A 173 -6.54 27.77 -13.25
CA SER A 173 -5.08 27.79 -13.42
C SER A 173 -4.59 26.58 -14.21
N ILE A 174 -3.59 26.77 -15.08
CA ILE A 174 -2.94 25.69 -15.83
C ILE A 174 -1.56 25.43 -15.24
N VAL A 175 -1.48 24.38 -14.42
CA VAL A 175 -0.31 24.01 -13.63
C VAL A 175 0.56 23.03 -14.40
N LYS A 176 1.83 23.42 -14.59
CA LYS A 176 2.90 22.58 -15.15
C LYS A 176 4.20 22.85 -14.41
N GLY A 177 4.99 21.82 -14.17
CA GLY A 177 6.25 21.90 -13.42
C GLY A 177 6.08 21.77 -11.91
N LYS A 178 7.11 22.17 -11.16
CA LYS A 178 7.21 21.98 -9.70
C LYS A 178 6.91 23.27 -8.93
N TYR A 179 6.09 23.15 -7.90
CA TYR A 179 5.70 24.22 -6.98
C TYR A 179 5.97 23.81 -5.53
N LEU A 180 6.33 24.79 -4.71
CA LEU A 180 6.68 24.59 -3.30
C LEU A 180 5.43 24.36 -2.43
N ASN A 181 5.64 23.95 -1.19
CA ASN A 181 4.57 23.83 -0.19
C ASN A 181 4.03 25.21 0.23
N ASN A 182 2.80 25.22 0.74
CA ASN A 182 2.17 26.40 1.37
C ASN A 182 2.24 27.66 0.51
N CYS A 183 1.98 27.51 -0.79
CA CYS A 183 1.97 28.63 -1.74
C CYS A 183 0.68 28.71 -2.56
N ILE A 184 0.39 29.90 -3.10
CA ILE A 184 -0.73 30.14 -4.02
C ILE A 184 -0.21 30.04 -5.45
N ILE A 185 -0.82 29.18 -6.25
CA ILE A 185 -0.46 28.86 -7.64
C ILE A 185 -1.61 29.33 -8.53
N VAL A 186 -1.37 30.34 -9.37
CA VAL A 186 -2.42 30.94 -10.21
C VAL A 186 -1.98 31.26 -11.63
N GLY A 187 -2.95 31.24 -12.57
CA GLY A 187 -2.79 31.74 -13.93
C GLY A 187 -2.57 30.65 -14.99
N SER A 188 -2.41 31.10 -16.24
CA SER A 188 -2.12 30.25 -17.40
C SER A 188 -1.04 30.92 -18.28
N PRO A 189 0.21 30.45 -18.26
CA PRO A 189 0.73 29.36 -17.43
C PRO A 189 0.78 29.75 -15.95
N ALA A 190 0.55 28.80 -15.04
CA ALA A 190 0.50 29.09 -13.61
C ALA A 190 1.85 29.57 -13.06
N ARG A 191 1.79 30.42 -12.02
CA ARG A 191 2.94 30.94 -11.27
C ARG A 191 2.62 30.96 -9.77
N SER A 192 3.65 30.84 -8.93
CA SER A 192 3.48 31.04 -7.50
C SER A 192 3.44 32.53 -7.17
N THR A 193 2.41 33.00 -6.47
CA THR A 193 2.19 34.44 -6.18
C THR A 193 2.31 34.79 -4.70
N LYS A 194 2.00 33.86 -3.80
CA LYS A 194 2.11 34.06 -2.34
C LYS A 194 2.65 32.80 -1.68
N HIS A 195 3.49 32.98 -0.66
CA HIS A 195 4.15 31.91 0.10
C HIS A 195 3.81 32.03 1.58
N ASN A 196 4.12 30.99 2.37
CA ASN A 196 3.81 30.88 3.80
C ASN A 196 2.31 31.05 4.07
N ILE A 197 1.47 30.48 3.21
CA ILE A 197 0.01 30.49 3.40
C ILE A 197 -0.45 29.18 4.06
N ALA A 198 -1.64 29.22 4.64
CA ALA A 198 -2.39 28.03 5.00
C ALA A 198 -3.85 28.25 4.62
N TRP A 199 -4.58 27.17 4.37
CA TRP A 199 -6.00 27.20 4.06
C TRP A 199 -6.73 26.21 4.97
N GLU A 200 -8.04 26.38 5.14
CA GLU A 200 -8.88 25.53 5.97
C GLU A 200 -10.21 25.28 5.27
N ARG A 201 -10.82 24.11 5.50
CA ARG A 201 -12.09 23.70 4.87
C ARG A 201 -13.31 24.53 5.30
N PRO A 202 -13.48 24.93 6.59
CA PRO A 202 -14.63 25.70 7.00
C PRO A 202 -14.70 27.06 6.28
N ASN A 203 -15.88 27.40 5.77
CA ASN A 203 -16.13 28.74 5.25
C ASN A 203 -16.06 29.77 6.38
N VAL A 204 -15.56 30.96 6.04
CA VAL A 204 -15.48 32.11 6.94
C VAL A 204 -16.69 33.01 6.69
N MET A 205 -17.52 33.22 7.71
CA MET A 205 -18.48 34.34 7.74
C MET A 205 -17.97 35.42 8.68
N LEU A 206 -18.24 36.69 8.34
CA LEU A 206 -17.79 37.86 9.11
C LEU A 206 -18.90 38.55 9.91
N CYS A 207 -20.16 38.29 9.60
CA CYS A 207 -21.31 38.89 10.30
C CYS A 207 -22.53 37.96 10.34
N GLU A 208 -23.47 38.30 11.21
CA GLU A 208 -24.77 37.65 11.34
C GLU A 208 -25.68 37.87 10.12
N PRO A 209 -26.61 36.95 9.83
CA PRO A 209 -26.84 35.68 10.53
C PRO A 209 -25.82 34.59 10.14
N TRP A 210 -25.27 33.90 11.14
CA TRP A 210 -24.29 32.82 10.96
C TRP A 210 -24.95 31.56 10.39
N ILE A 211 -25.18 31.50 9.08
CA ILE A 211 -25.57 30.24 8.41
C ILE A 211 -24.39 29.24 8.41
N ARG A 212 -23.17 29.73 8.66
CA ARG A 212 -21.91 28.97 8.69
C ARG A 212 -21.01 29.46 9.83
N ASN A 213 -19.93 28.74 10.10
CA ASN A 213 -18.99 29.02 11.19
C ASN A 213 -18.46 30.47 11.16
N HIS A 214 -18.40 31.08 12.34
CA HIS A 214 -17.71 32.35 12.56
C HIS A 214 -16.19 32.14 12.43
N GLN A 215 -15.43 33.13 11.93
CA GLN A 215 -13.96 33.02 11.77
C GLN A 215 -13.23 32.53 13.03
N ASN A 216 -13.58 33.08 14.20
CA ASN A 216 -13.02 32.71 15.51
C ASN A 216 -13.26 31.24 15.92
N GLN A 217 -14.20 30.54 15.28
CA GLN A 217 -14.52 29.13 15.56
C GLN A 217 -13.71 28.16 14.69
N ILE A 218 -13.01 28.67 13.66
CA ILE A 218 -12.22 27.83 12.76
C ILE A 218 -10.94 27.43 13.50
N LYS A 219 -10.84 26.14 13.80
CA LYS A 219 -9.63 25.57 14.40
C LYS A 219 -8.60 25.35 13.30
N SER A 220 -7.41 25.93 13.48
CA SER A 220 -6.27 25.68 12.61
C SER A 220 -5.83 24.22 12.72
N LYS A 221 -5.76 23.50 11.60
CA LYS A 221 -4.99 22.27 11.48
C LYS A 221 -3.51 22.61 11.43
N LYS A 222 -2.91 22.80 12.61
CA LYS A 222 -1.51 23.23 12.75
C LYS A 222 -0.50 22.35 11.99
N GLU A 223 -0.86 21.10 11.70
CA GLU A 223 -0.05 20.17 10.90
C GLU A 223 0.29 20.68 9.49
N TYR A 224 -0.65 21.39 8.84
CA TYR A 224 -0.47 21.90 7.47
C TYR A 224 -0.04 23.37 7.43
N TRP A 225 0.09 24.03 8.58
CA TRP A 225 0.48 25.43 8.69
C TRP A 225 2.00 25.59 8.74
N ASN A 226 2.64 25.36 7.60
CA ASN A 226 4.09 25.37 7.49
C ASN A 226 4.60 26.60 6.72
N LYS A 227 5.83 27.03 7.03
CA LYS A 227 6.55 27.96 6.15
C LYS A 227 6.86 27.26 4.82
N THR A 228 6.87 28.02 3.74
CA THR A 228 7.31 27.52 2.43
C THR A 228 8.81 27.24 2.47
N ILE A 229 9.20 26.06 2.01
CA ILE A 229 10.58 25.58 2.00
C ILE A 229 11.00 25.30 0.55
N LYS A 230 12.10 25.91 0.09
CA LYS A 230 12.59 25.81 -1.30
C LYS A 230 13.03 24.40 -1.73
N SER A 231 13.47 23.58 -0.79
CA SER A 231 14.07 22.26 -1.06
C SER A 231 13.36 21.11 -0.35
N LYS A 232 12.08 21.28 -0.02
CA LYS A 232 11.30 20.21 0.62
C LYS A 232 10.90 19.15 -0.42
N PRO A 233 11.05 17.85 -0.12
CA PRO A 233 10.36 16.80 -0.87
C PRO A 233 8.85 17.04 -0.82
N ILE A 234 8.12 16.70 -1.87
CA ILE A 234 6.66 16.75 -1.81
C ILE A 234 6.21 15.53 -1.01
N TYR A 235 5.54 15.78 0.10
CA TYR A 235 4.97 14.72 0.92
C TYR A 235 3.60 14.34 0.37
N VAL A 236 3.49 13.09 -0.04
CA VAL A 236 2.22 12.47 -0.38
C VAL A 236 1.86 11.54 0.77
N GLY A 237 0.68 11.75 1.35
CA GLY A 237 0.18 10.93 2.44
C GLY A 237 0.12 9.46 2.06
N GLN A 238 0.19 8.61 3.07
CA GLN A 238 0.13 7.16 2.92
C GLN A 238 -1.32 6.65 2.79
N GLY A 239 -2.33 7.50 2.60
CA GLY A 239 -3.76 7.17 2.83
C GLY A 239 -4.22 5.76 2.43
N VAL A 240 -3.94 5.31 1.21
CA VAL A 240 -4.30 3.95 0.79
C VAL A 240 -3.54 2.86 1.58
N PHE A 241 -2.25 3.06 1.85
CA PHE A 241 -1.40 2.11 2.59
C PHE A 241 -1.84 1.90 4.03
N HIS A 242 -2.55 2.87 4.62
CA HIS A 242 -3.06 2.73 5.96
C HIS A 242 -4.23 1.77 6.06
N ASN A 243 -4.96 1.35 5.01
CA ASN A 243 -6.19 0.56 5.18
C ASN A 243 -6.47 -0.52 4.13
N ILE A 244 -5.53 -0.84 3.23
CA ILE A 244 -5.66 -2.08 2.43
C ILE A 244 -5.98 -3.27 3.38
N HIS A 245 -5.50 -3.22 4.63
CA HIS A 245 -5.64 -4.25 5.67
C HIS A 245 -7.07 -4.61 6.09
N LYS A 246 -8.10 -3.84 5.68
CA LYS A 246 -9.52 -4.15 5.94
C LYS A 246 -10.19 -4.95 4.81
N LEU A 247 -9.53 -5.11 3.66
CA LEU A 247 -10.00 -5.97 2.60
C LEU A 247 -9.98 -7.42 3.11
N ASN A 248 -11.16 -7.99 3.35
CA ASN A 248 -11.29 -9.41 3.69
C ASN A 248 -10.51 -10.23 2.67
N PRO A 249 -9.78 -11.25 3.12
CA PRO A 249 -8.78 -11.86 2.28
C PRO A 249 -9.50 -12.70 1.21
N PHE A 250 -9.00 -12.61 -0.03
CA PHE A 250 -9.48 -13.24 -1.27
C PHE A 250 -10.31 -14.53 -1.09
N GLU A 251 -11.58 -14.50 -1.51
CA GLU A 251 -12.41 -15.72 -1.59
C GLU A 251 -12.10 -16.57 -2.83
N ASP A 252 -11.38 -16.01 -3.82
CA ASP A 252 -11.00 -16.72 -5.05
C ASP A 252 -9.84 -17.71 -4.81
N PRO A 253 -9.83 -18.87 -5.49
CA PRO A 253 -8.78 -19.87 -5.34
C PRO A 253 -7.43 -19.34 -5.81
N ILE A 254 -6.47 -19.31 -4.89
CA ILE A 254 -5.10 -18.84 -5.12
C ILE A 254 -4.28 -19.99 -5.75
N ASP A 255 -3.66 -19.70 -6.90
CA ASP A 255 -2.75 -20.62 -7.59
C ASP A 255 -1.45 -20.80 -6.78
N LYS A 256 -1.25 -21.97 -6.17
CA LYS A 256 -0.02 -22.29 -5.40
C LYS A 256 1.25 -22.23 -6.24
N THR A 257 1.18 -22.36 -7.57
CA THR A 257 2.37 -22.41 -8.43
C THR A 257 3.02 -21.05 -8.65
N LYS A 258 2.30 -19.95 -8.37
CA LYS A 258 2.78 -18.57 -8.55
C LYS A 258 3.32 -17.91 -7.29
N HIS A 259 3.22 -18.57 -6.14
CA HIS A 259 3.54 -18.00 -4.84
C HIS A 259 4.47 -18.93 -4.09
N HIS A 260 5.59 -18.39 -3.60
CA HIS A 260 6.62 -19.21 -2.95
C HIS A 260 6.94 -18.66 -1.56
N PRO A 261 7.11 -19.52 -0.55
CA PRO A 261 7.54 -19.08 0.76
C PRO A 261 8.98 -18.57 0.66
N TYR A 262 9.25 -17.47 1.36
CA TYR A 262 10.59 -16.96 1.60
C TYR A 262 10.81 -16.91 3.10
N VAL A 263 11.78 -17.67 3.59
CA VAL A 263 12.14 -17.72 5.00
C VAL A 263 13.63 -17.42 5.12
N GLU A 264 13.95 -16.47 5.97
CA GLU A 264 15.31 -16.10 6.28
C GLU A 264 15.46 -15.95 7.78
N LEU A 265 16.43 -16.65 8.34
CA LEU A 265 16.72 -16.60 9.76
C LEU A 265 17.80 -15.54 10.02
N TYR A 266 17.50 -14.58 10.90
CA TYR A 266 18.50 -13.62 11.37
C TYR A 266 19.25 -14.13 12.59
N ASN A 267 18.52 -14.74 13.54
CA ASN A 267 19.09 -15.29 14.75
C ASN A 267 18.16 -16.35 15.36
N ILE A 268 18.73 -17.40 15.95
CA ILE A 268 18.03 -18.37 16.79
C ILE A 268 18.96 -18.81 17.92
N PHE A 269 18.45 -18.92 19.13
CA PHE A 269 19.23 -19.34 20.30
C PHE A 269 18.36 -19.98 21.38
N LEU A 270 19.01 -20.69 22.30
CA LEU A 270 18.38 -21.31 23.48
C LEU A 270 18.72 -20.52 24.74
N GLN A 271 17.72 -20.35 25.61
CA GLN A 271 17.96 -19.89 26.98
C GLN A 271 16.95 -20.57 27.91
N GLU A 272 17.47 -21.28 28.90
CA GLU A 272 16.67 -22.14 29.79
C GLU A 272 15.83 -23.13 28.96
N ASN A 273 14.52 -23.22 29.21
CA ASN A 273 13.59 -24.06 28.45
C ASN A 273 12.83 -23.28 27.38
N LYS A 274 13.52 -22.35 26.72
CA LYS A 274 12.91 -21.53 25.67
C LYS A 274 13.81 -21.41 24.45
N ILE A 275 13.17 -21.38 23.28
CA ILE A 275 13.81 -21.05 22.01
C ILE A 275 13.46 -19.63 21.61
N TYR A 276 14.47 -18.85 21.24
CA TYR A 276 14.35 -17.50 20.72
C TYR A 276 14.68 -17.53 19.25
N LEU A 277 13.90 -16.82 18.44
CA LEU A 277 14.01 -16.80 16.99
C LEU A 277 13.63 -15.42 16.49
N LYS A 278 14.37 -14.94 15.48
CA LYS A 278 14.05 -13.73 14.73
C LYS A 278 14.46 -13.88 13.26
N GLY A 279 13.63 -13.41 12.34
CA GLY A 279 13.91 -13.50 10.91
C GLY A 279 12.84 -12.84 10.05
N ILE A 280 12.78 -13.24 8.78
CA ILE A 280 11.73 -12.91 7.81
C ILE A 280 10.99 -14.20 7.47
N ALA A 281 9.66 -14.14 7.42
CA ALA A 281 8.84 -15.17 6.81
C ALA A 281 7.75 -14.51 5.94
N ALA A 282 7.90 -14.65 4.62
CA ALA A 282 7.06 -14.01 3.62
C ALA A 282 6.52 -15.02 2.61
N ILE A 283 5.47 -14.65 1.85
CA ILE A 283 5.02 -15.40 0.68
C ILE A 283 5.13 -14.47 -0.52
N ILE A 284 6.16 -14.69 -1.33
CA ILE A 284 6.50 -13.78 -2.44
C ILE A 284 5.40 -13.85 -3.51
N GLY A 285 5.01 -12.67 -4.01
CA GLY A 285 4.03 -12.54 -5.08
C GLY A 285 2.58 -12.40 -4.61
N ILE A 286 2.29 -12.61 -3.32
CA ILE A 286 0.95 -12.37 -2.78
C ILE A 286 0.82 -10.87 -2.43
N PRO A 287 -0.09 -10.12 -3.07
CA PRO A 287 -0.40 -8.76 -2.65
C PRO A 287 -1.15 -8.82 -1.32
N CYS A 288 -0.40 -8.86 -0.22
CA CYS A 288 -0.93 -8.79 1.12
C CYS A 288 -0.99 -7.33 1.55
N PRO A 289 -2.20 -6.80 1.82
CA PRO A 289 -2.37 -5.49 2.39
C PRO A 289 -1.54 -5.20 3.64
N GLU A 290 -1.53 -6.20 4.53
CA GLU A 290 -0.68 -6.30 5.69
C GLU A 290 -0.40 -7.78 5.92
N TYR A 291 0.88 -8.12 6.09
CA TYR A 291 1.27 -9.49 6.39
C TYR A 291 0.69 -9.99 7.72
N SER A 292 0.44 -9.11 8.69
CA SER A 292 0.06 -9.50 10.05
C SER A 292 -1.31 -10.19 10.17
N PRO A 293 -2.42 -9.60 9.68
CA PRO A 293 -3.74 -10.24 9.73
C PRO A 293 -3.94 -11.31 8.66
N CYS A 294 -3.23 -11.22 7.52
CA CYS A 294 -3.45 -12.10 6.38
C CYS A 294 -2.67 -13.41 6.48
N ILE A 295 -1.45 -13.36 7.00
CA ILE A 295 -0.56 -14.52 7.09
C ILE A 295 -0.52 -15.00 8.55
N ASN A 296 -0.11 -16.22 8.86
CA ASN A 296 0.35 -16.57 10.21
C ASN A 296 1.61 -17.41 10.10
N ASN A 297 2.50 -17.27 11.08
CA ASN A 297 3.81 -17.91 11.08
C ASN A 297 3.85 -18.88 12.27
N TYR A 298 4.28 -20.11 12.01
CA TYR A 298 4.47 -21.13 13.04
C TYR A 298 5.84 -21.77 12.89
N LEU A 299 6.53 -21.97 14.00
CA LEU A 299 7.70 -22.84 14.07
C LEU A 299 7.20 -24.28 14.28
N LEU A 300 7.62 -25.18 13.40
CA LEU A 300 7.31 -26.60 13.47
C LEU A 300 8.52 -27.39 13.98
N PHE A 301 8.24 -28.39 14.81
CA PHE A 301 9.20 -29.39 15.28
C PHE A 301 8.76 -30.74 14.70
N ILE A 302 9.51 -31.23 13.71
CA ILE A 302 9.11 -32.39 12.91
C ILE A 302 10.07 -33.54 13.16
N ASN A 303 9.55 -34.69 13.57
CA ASN A 303 10.28 -35.95 13.61
C ASN A 303 9.54 -37.01 12.76
N GLU A 304 10.05 -38.24 12.71
CA GLU A 304 9.46 -39.30 11.86
C GLU A 304 7.98 -39.62 12.19
N ASN A 305 7.54 -39.39 13.43
CA ASN A 305 6.24 -39.86 13.93
C ASN A 305 5.33 -38.74 14.45
N SER A 306 5.78 -37.49 14.49
CA SER A 306 5.08 -36.39 15.18
C SER A 306 5.50 -35.01 14.65
N CYS A 307 4.55 -34.08 14.69
CA CYS A 307 4.76 -32.68 14.34
C CYS A 307 4.13 -31.79 15.42
N TYR A 308 4.94 -30.93 16.04
CA TYR A 308 4.50 -29.97 17.03
C TYR A 308 4.65 -28.56 16.47
N SER A 309 3.73 -27.65 16.84
CA SER A 309 3.73 -26.29 16.30
C SER A 309 3.66 -25.23 17.39
N LYS A 310 4.40 -24.14 17.19
CA LYS A 310 4.40 -22.96 18.05
C LYS A 310 4.18 -21.71 17.22
N GLN A 311 3.20 -20.90 17.60
CA GLN A 311 2.92 -19.65 16.90
C GLN A 311 4.04 -18.64 17.12
N LEU A 312 4.42 -17.93 16.06
CA LEU A 312 5.38 -16.84 16.10
C LEU A 312 4.66 -15.49 16.03
N ALA A 313 5.24 -14.48 16.67
CA ALA A 313 4.84 -13.10 16.54
C ALA A 313 5.41 -12.47 15.27
N LYS A 314 4.92 -11.27 14.97
CA LYS A 314 5.37 -10.48 13.83
C LYS A 314 5.84 -9.11 14.27
N PHE A 315 6.77 -8.56 13.52
CA PHE A 315 7.22 -7.19 13.67
C PHE A 315 7.31 -6.51 12.31
N SER A 316 7.32 -5.18 12.34
CA SER A 316 7.46 -4.37 11.14
C SER A 316 8.90 -3.92 10.93
N ASP A 317 9.40 -4.06 9.70
CA ASP A 317 10.67 -3.51 9.23
C ASP A 317 10.51 -3.07 7.76
N PRO A 318 10.52 -1.74 7.49
CA PRO A 318 10.40 -1.17 6.15
C PRO A 318 11.47 -1.62 5.14
N ASN A 319 12.59 -2.17 5.61
CA ASN A 319 13.66 -2.62 4.72
C ASN A 319 13.35 -3.96 4.04
N ILE A 320 12.42 -4.75 4.60
CA ILE A 320 12.05 -6.06 4.06
C ILE A 320 11.43 -5.90 2.66
N SER A 321 10.54 -4.92 2.45
CA SER A 321 9.96 -4.69 1.12
C SER A 321 11.00 -4.36 0.06
N ARG A 322 12.03 -3.60 0.43
CA ARG A 322 13.12 -3.27 -0.48
C ARG A 322 13.93 -4.51 -0.85
N LYS A 323 14.20 -5.38 0.13
CA LYS A 323 14.96 -6.61 -0.06
C LYS A 323 14.22 -7.62 -0.95
N LEU A 324 12.91 -7.74 -0.77
CA LEU A 324 12.07 -8.74 -1.45
C LEU A 324 11.39 -8.21 -2.72
N PHE A 325 11.79 -7.03 -3.20
CA PHE A 325 11.23 -6.44 -4.41
C PHE A 325 11.59 -7.29 -5.64
N ASN A 326 10.58 -7.80 -6.34
CA ASN A 326 10.72 -8.67 -7.51
C ASN A 326 10.15 -8.07 -8.81
N GLY A 327 9.89 -6.75 -8.82
CA GLY A 327 9.29 -6.05 -9.96
C GLY A 327 7.80 -5.72 -9.77
N ASP A 328 7.11 -6.40 -8.85
CA ASP A 328 5.76 -6.07 -8.42
C ASP A 328 5.78 -5.28 -7.10
N TYR A 329 4.99 -4.22 -7.00
CA TYR A 329 4.99 -3.35 -5.81
C TYR A 329 4.10 -3.94 -4.69
N ILE A 330 4.63 -4.99 -4.05
CA ILE A 330 4.04 -5.66 -2.89
C ILE A 330 4.79 -5.20 -1.63
N SER A 331 4.07 -4.78 -0.60
CA SER A 331 4.67 -4.46 0.71
C SER A 331 4.84 -5.75 1.52
N TYR A 332 6.07 -5.95 1.99
CA TYR A 332 6.49 -7.00 2.91
C TYR A 332 6.91 -6.44 4.28
N ASP A 333 6.57 -5.18 4.57
CA ASP A 333 7.08 -4.46 5.75
C ASP A 333 6.65 -5.07 7.09
N LYS A 334 5.67 -5.99 7.10
CA LYS A 334 5.22 -6.73 8.30
C LYS A 334 5.54 -8.23 8.23
N ALA A 335 6.43 -8.65 7.33
CA ALA A 335 6.85 -10.05 7.18
C ALA A 335 7.94 -10.47 8.17
N GLY A 336 8.37 -9.59 9.07
CA GLY A 336 9.28 -9.94 10.16
C GLY A 336 8.64 -10.95 11.10
N MET A 337 9.37 -12.00 11.47
CA MET A 337 8.95 -13.02 12.44
C MET A 337 9.82 -13.00 13.69
N SER A 338 9.22 -13.15 14.86
CA SER A 338 9.95 -13.29 16.12
C SER A 338 9.19 -14.13 17.14
N THR A 339 9.81 -14.45 18.26
CA THR A 339 9.07 -14.91 19.44
C THR A 339 8.20 -13.80 20.02
N PHE A 340 7.09 -14.18 20.67
CA PHE A 340 6.16 -13.21 21.26
C PHE A 340 6.86 -12.33 22.28
N ARG A 341 6.78 -11.00 22.10
CA ARG A 341 7.36 -9.98 22.98
C ARG A 341 8.86 -10.17 23.27
N ASN A 342 9.57 -10.95 22.44
CA ASN A 342 10.93 -11.42 22.69
C ASN A 342 11.08 -12.18 24.03
N GLU A 343 10.04 -12.88 24.49
CA GLU A 343 10.04 -13.64 25.76
C GLU A 343 10.44 -15.12 25.58
N GLY A 344 10.71 -15.54 24.34
CA GLY A 344 11.04 -16.93 23.98
C GLY A 344 9.83 -17.86 23.92
N LEU A 345 9.90 -18.90 23.09
CA LEU A 345 8.88 -19.95 23.01
C LEU A 345 9.21 -21.06 23.99
N SER A 346 8.29 -21.34 24.92
CA SER A 346 8.42 -22.50 25.81
C SER A 346 8.39 -23.80 25.02
N ILE A 347 9.32 -24.69 25.35
CA ILE A 347 9.48 -26.03 24.75
C ILE A 347 9.26 -27.16 25.78
N ASN A 348 8.61 -26.85 26.90
CA ASN A 348 8.31 -27.84 27.95
C ASN A 348 7.39 -28.95 27.45
N ASP A 349 6.45 -28.61 26.57
CA ASP A 349 5.45 -29.50 25.96
C ASP A 349 5.95 -30.26 24.73
N ILE A 350 7.16 -29.97 24.26
CA ILE A 350 7.82 -30.76 23.21
C ILE A 350 8.46 -31.98 23.87
N PRO A 351 8.14 -33.23 23.48
CA PRO A 351 8.77 -34.41 24.05
C PRO A 351 10.26 -34.52 23.73
N ASP A 352 10.91 -35.50 24.35
CA ASP A 352 12.30 -35.83 24.03
C ASP A 352 12.42 -36.43 22.63
N GLY A 353 13.52 -36.09 21.97
CA GLY A 353 13.81 -36.56 20.63
C GLY A 353 14.56 -35.53 19.80
N THR A 354 14.72 -35.86 18.52
CA THR A 354 15.36 -35.02 17.51
C THR A 354 14.31 -34.54 16.52
N TYR A 355 14.32 -33.24 16.25
CA TYR A 355 13.32 -32.56 15.45
C TYR A 355 14.00 -31.70 14.39
N LYS A 356 13.55 -31.82 13.13
CA LYS A 356 13.83 -30.84 12.08
C LYS A 356 12.94 -29.61 12.30
N LEU A 357 13.52 -28.41 12.19
CA LEU A 357 12.77 -27.17 12.32
C LEU A 357 12.31 -26.66 10.95
N GLU A 358 11.04 -26.35 10.84
CA GLU A 358 10.45 -25.71 9.65
C GLU A 358 9.60 -24.50 10.04
N ILE A 359 9.39 -23.58 9.11
CA ILE A 359 8.41 -22.51 9.23
C ILE A 359 7.20 -22.84 8.38
N LYS A 360 6.03 -22.85 9.03
CA LYS A 360 4.72 -22.89 8.35
C LYS A 360 4.15 -21.48 8.23
N LEU A 361 3.81 -21.11 7.02
CA LEU A 361 3.11 -19.88 6.65
C LEU A 361 1.68 -20.24 6.22
N THR A 362 0.67 -19.59 6.79
CA THR A 362 -0.73 -19.80 6.38
C THR A 362 -1.32 -18.55 5.73
N PHE A 363 -2.02 -18.67 4.60
CA PHE A 363 -2.77 -17.59 3.96
C PHE A 363 -4.05 -18.15 3.33
N ASN A 364 -5.24 -17.64 3.66
CA ASN A 364 -6.52 -18.06 3.06
C ASN A 364 -6.72 -19.58 2.91
N LYS A 365 -6.49 -20.32 4.00
CA LYS A 365 -6.55 -21.80 4.07
C LYS A 365 -5.43 -22.54 3.31
N LEU A 366 -4.57 -21.83 2.59
CA LEU A 366 -3.34 -22.40 2.04
C LEU A 366 -2.24 -22.42 3.10
N GLU A 367 -1.47 -23.50 3.07
CA GLU A 367 -0.28 -23.67 3.89
C GLU A 367 0.94 -23.78 2.99
N TYR A 368 1.98 -23.06 3.38
CA TYR A 368 3.29 -23.05 2.76
C TYR A 368 4.32 -23.44 3.82
N TYR A 369 5.32 -24.20 3.39
CA TYR A 369 6.31 -24.79 4.26
C TYR A 369 7.70 -24.42 3.73
N SER A 370 8.62 -24.12 4.65
CA SER A 370 10.02 -23.91 4.31
C SER A 370 10.88 -24.44 5.45
N ASP A 371 11.91 -25.20 5.10
CA ASP A 371 12.97 -25.56 6.06
C ASP A 371 13.56 -24.29 6.66
N LEU A 372 13.83 -24.34 7.97
CA LEU A 372 14.54 -23.28 8.65
C LEU A 372 16.03 -23.46 8.38
N LYS A 373 16.61 -22.53 7.62
CA LYS A 373 18.01 -22.63 7.17
C LYS A 373 18.95 -21.67 7.87
N SER A 374 20.22 -22.07 8.04
CA SER A 374 21.30 -21.25 8.58
C SER A 374 22.67 -21.76 8.11
N GLU A 375 23.67 -20.88 7.98
CA GLU A 375 24.98 -21.23 7.42
C GLU A 375 25.88 -22.00 8.41
N ASP A 376 25.94 -21.61 9.69
CA ASP A 376 26.55 -22.44 10.73
C ASP A 376 26.35 -21.85 12.13
N PHE A 377 25.75 -22.63 13.03
CA PHE A 377 25.82 -22.39 14.48
C PHE A 377 25.52 -23.67 15.25
N LYS A 378 26.07 -23.77 16.46
CA LYS A 378 25.80 -24.86 17.39
C LYS A 378 25.60 -24.29 18.78
N GLU A 379 24.38 -24.38 19.29
CA GLU A 379 24.06 -23.99 20.65
C GLU A 379 23.68 -25.20 21.49
N SER A 380 24.06 -25.16 22.76
CA SER A 380 23.90 -26.27 23.69
C SER A 380 23.59 -25.70 25.06
N PHE A 381 22.49 -26.15 25.65
CA PHE A 381 22.08 -25.77 26.99
C PHE A 381 22.24 -26.96 27.93
N TYR A 382 22.90 -26.68 29.05
CA TYR A 382 23.21 -27.65 30.09
C TYR A 382 22.46 -27.31 31.38
N GLN A 383 21.92 -28.32 32.04
CA GLN A 383 21.38 -28.19 33.39
C GLN A 383 22.04 -29.28 34.25
N ASN A 384 22.59 -28.88 35.40
CA ASN A 384 23.35 -29.78 36.29
C ASN A 384 24.48 -30.56 35.56
N ASP A 385 25.24 -29.89 34.69
CA ASP A 385 26.32 -30.45 33.87
C ASP A 385 25.91 -31.50 32.82
N GLU A 386 24.61 -31.73 32.61
CA GLU A 386 24.09 -32.59 31.55
C GLU A 386 23.50 -31.78 30.38
N LEU A 387 23.79 -32.18 29.14
CA LEU A 387 23.23 -31.56 27.93
C LEU A 387 21.75 -31.92 27.82
N ILE A 388 20.86 -30.93 27.91
CA ILE A 388 19.40 -31.15 27.87
C ILE A 388 18.81 -30.69 26.54
N LEU A 389 19.32 -29.61 25.97
CA LEU A 389 18.80 -29.02 24.74
C LEU A 389 19.94 -28.65 23.81
N LYS A 390 19.71 -28.83 22.51
CA LYS A 390 20.71 -28.53 21.49
C LYS A 390 20.05 -28.02 20.22
N LEU A 391 20.64 -26.98 19.66
CA LEU A 391 20.37 -26.53 18.30
C LEU A 391 21.63 -26.72 17.46
N TYR A 392 21.48 -27.30 16.29
CA TYR A 392 22.60 -27.54 15.38
C TYR A 392 22.13 -27.57 13.94
N VAL A 393 23.07 -27.43 13.01
CA VAL A 393 22.80 -27.41 11.57
C VAL A 393 23.30 -28.70 10.92
N ILE A 394 22.51 -29.30 10.03
CA ILE A 394 22.93 -30.36 9.09
C ILE A 394 22.50 -29.95 7.69
N GLN A 395 23.45 -29.84 6.75
CA GLN A 395 23.17 -29.47 5.35
C GLN A 395 22.32 -28.18 5.27
N ASP A 396 22.75 -27.15 6.00
CA ASP A 396 22.08 -25.85 6.14
C ASP A 396 20.71 -25.87 6.84
N ILE A 397 20.20 -27.02 7.30
CA ILE A 397 18.90 -27.13 7.98
C ILE A 397 19.11 -27.16 9.49
N VAL A 398 18.30 -26.39 10.22
CA VAL A 398 18.33 -26.34 11.69
C VAL A 398 17.58 -27.52 12.30
N TYR A 399 18.23 -28.19 13.24
CA TYR A 399 17.69 -29.27 14.06
C TYR A 399 17.68 -28.87 15.53
N PHE A 400 16.67 -29.37 16.24
CA PHE A 400 16.50 -29.25 17.68
C PHE A 400 16.50 -30.65 18.30
N GLU A 401 17.30 -30.83 19.33
CA GLU A 401 17.36 -32.07 20.12
C GLU A 401 17.05 -31.75 21.58
N LYS A 402 16.14 -32.54 22.16
CA LYS A 402 15.77 -32.47 23.57
C LYS A 402 15.98 -33.83 24.21
N THR A 403 16.67 -33.85 25.34
CA THR A 403 16.93 -35.06 26.12
C THR A 403 16.72 -34.77 27.59
N THR A 404 15.68 -35.36 28.18
CA THR A 404 15.42 -35.32 29.60
C THR A 404 15.90 -36.66 30.18
N LYS A 405 17.09 -36.70 30.77
CA LYS A 405 17.47 -37.90 31.55
C LYS A 405 16.60 -37.94 32.80
N THR A 406 15.75 -38.96 32.91
CA THR A 406 15.21 -39.36 34.20
C THR A 406 16.39 -39.86 35.03
N LEU A 407 16.70 -39.19 36.14
CA LEU A 407 17.52 -39.78 37.20
C LEU A 407 16.79 -41.07 37.62
N ILE A 408 17.35 -42.23 37.25
CA ILE A 408 16.92 -43.54 37.77
C ILE A 408 17.34 -43.64 39.23
#